data_AF-A0A517LCG6-F1
#
_entry.id   AF-A0A517LCG6-F1
#
_cell.length_a   1.000
_cell.length_b   1.000
_cell.length_c   1.000
_cell.angle_alpha   90.00
_cell.angle_beta   90.00
_cell.angle_gamma   90.00
#
_symmetry.space_group_name_H-M   'P 1'
#
loop_
_entity.id
_entity.type
_entity.pdbx_description
1 polymer ?
#
loop_
_entity_poly.entity_id
_entity_poly.type
_entity_poly.pdbx_seq_one_letter_code
_entity_poly.pdbx_strand_id
1 'polypeptide(L)'
;MSEQQPKPAFREIRAVYDAEGIIVYQAFNAEIAKAAVETQRLDASPLYRTRMTWIKPSWCWMLYRSGYSYKDANQSNTLAIKVSHEGFKHLLSISKLDGGRANPLDMVRLGIPSNLIRRWIDEWIVGIEDVTERARELRRVLDEEERIEREELVRRGLVLEERVYEVSED
;
A
#
# COMPACT_ATOMS: atom_id res chain seq x y z
N MET A 1 17.79 19.40 22.07
CA MET A 1 18.10 17.96 22.17
C MET A 1 17.29 17.28 21.08
N SER A 2 17.93 16.86 19.99
CA SER A 2 17.23 16.17 18.90
C SER A 2 16.90 14.76 19.36
N GLU A 3 15.62 14.47 19.58
CA GLU A 3 15.12 13.11 19.78
C GLU A 3 15.47 12.31 18.52
N GLN A 4 16.48 11.45 18.62
CA GLN A 4 16.77 10.48 17.58
C GLN A 4 15.58 9.53 17.52
N GLN A 5 14.89 9.46 16.37
CA GLN A 5 13.86 8.46 16.16
C GLN A 5 14.46 7.06 16.42
N PRO A 6 13.80 6.22 17.22
CA PRO A 6 14.31 4.89 17.52
C PRO A 6 14.52 4.12 16.21
N LYS A 7 15.67 3.47 16.09
CA LYS A 7 15.97 2.58 14.95
C LYS A 7 14.86 1.52 14.87
N PRO A 8 14.18 1.35 13.72
CA PRO A 8 13.05 0.45 13.62
C PRO A 8 13.48 -0.97 14.01
N ALA A 9 12.65 -1.63 14.82
CA ALA A 9 12.89 -3.01 15.20
C ALA A 9 12.92 -3.90 13.95
N PHE A 10 13.78 -4.91 13.96
CA PHE A 10 13.85 -5.88 12.87
C PHE A 10 12.47 -6.57 12.78
N ARG A 11 11.73 -6.37 11.66
CA ARG A 11 10.39 -6.94 11.35
C ARG A 11 9.17 -6.14 11.85
N GLU A 12 9.18 -4.83 11.66
CA GLU A 12 7.98 -3.99 11.88
C GLU A 12 7.16 -3.79 10.59
N ILE A 13 5.84 -3.84 10.69
CA ILE A 13 4.94 -3.36 9.63
C ILE A 13 4.41 -2.00 10.08
N ARG A 14 4.63 -0.97 9.26
CA ARG A 14 3.99 0.33 9.41
C ARG A 14 2.96 0.54 8.33
N ALA A 15 1.79 1.02 8.71
CA ALA A 15 0.67 1.22 7.81
C ALA A 15 -0.27 2.29 8.32
N VAL A 16 -1.16 2.74 7.45
CA VAL A 16 -2.35 3.50 7.84
C VAL A 16 -3.45 2.49 8.15
N TYR A 17 -4.06 2.59 9.32
CA TYR A 17 -5.16 1.72 9.73
C TYR A 17 -6.03 2.42 10.76
N ASP A 18 -7.30 2.03 10.82
CA ASP A 18 -8.30 2.46 11.79
C ASP A 18 -8.94 1.25 12.48
N ALA A 19 -10.15 1.39 13.03
CA ALA A 19 -10.85 0.28 13.70
C ALA A 19 -11.44 -0.76 12.73
N GLU A 20 -11.66 -0.39 11.47
CA GLU A 20 -12.29 -1.25 10.47
C GLU A 20 -11.25 -2.03 9.66
N GLY A 21 -10.07 -1.44 9.42
CA GLY A 21 -9.06 -2.09 8.62
C GLY A 21 -7.77 -1.32 8.40
N ILE A 22 -6.91 -1.93 7.60
CA ILE A 22 -5.60 -1.45 7.20
C ILE A 22 -5.59 -1.10 5.70
N ILE A 23 -4.90 -0.03 5.35
CA ILE A 23 -4.68 0.38 3.97
C ILE A 23 -3.45 -0.35 3.41
N VAL A 24 -3.63 -0.93 2.24
CA VAL A 24 -2.53 -1.44 1.41
C VAL A 24 -2.67 -0.90 0.00
N TYR A 25 -1.54 -0.82 -0.71
CA TYR A 25 -1.48 -0.20 -2.02
C TYR A 25 -1.12 -1.19 -3.12
N GLN A 26 -1.76 -0.99 -4.27
CA GLN A 26 -1.44 -1.66 -5.54
C GLN A 26 -1.52 -0.64 -6.68
N ALA A 27 -0.73 -0.88 -7.74
CA ALA A 27 -0.82 -0.10 -8.97
C ALA A 27 -1.53 -0.91 -10.06
N PHE A 28 -2.35 -0.21 -10.83
CA PHE A 28 -3.11 -0.75 -11.94
C PHE A 28 -3.09 0.23 -13.14
N ASN A 29 -3.57 -0.24 -14.29
CA ASN A 29 -3.90 0.66 -15.39
C ASN A 29 -5.17 1.47 -15.07
N ALA A 30 -5.40 2.52 -15.84
CA ALA A 30 -6.53 3.42 -15.65
C ALA A 30 -7.91 2.74 -15.76
N GLU A 31 -8.05 1.72 -16.62
CA GLU A 31 -9.34 1.02 -16.80
C GLU A 31 -9.70 0.21 -15.56
N ILE A 32 -8.76 -0.58 -15.04
CA ILE A 32 -8.94 -1.36 -13.81
C ILE A 32 -9.17 -0.41 -12.62
N ALA A 33 -8.37 0.65 -12.51
CA ALA A 33 -8.50 1.61 -11.41
C ALA A 33 -9.88 2.26 -11.39
N LYS A 34 -10.34 2.78 -12.53
CA LYS A 34 -11.66 3.39 -12.67
C LYS A 34 -12.77 2.41 -12.30
N ALA A 35 -12.77 1.22 -12.91
CA ALA A 35 -13.79 0.21 -12.65
C ALA A 35 -13.79 -0.23 -11.18
N ALA A 36 -12.62 -0.37 -10.57
CA ALA A 36 -12.49 -0.81 -9.19
C ALA A 36 -13.02 0.22 -8.19
N VAL A 37 -12.79 1.52 -8.43
CA VAL A 37 -13.32 2.58 -7.57
C VAL A 37 -14.84 2.71 -7.72
N GLU A 38 -15.34 2.66 -8.95
CA GLU A 38 -16.79 2.78 -9.22
C GLU A 38 -17.60 1.63 -8.61
N THR A 39 -17.05 0.41 -8.63
CA THR A 39 -17.75 -0.81 -8.18
C THR A 39 -17.31 -1.31 -6.83
N GLN A 40 -16.26 -0.71 -6.24
CA GLN A 40 -15.56 -1.20 -5.05
C GLN A 40 -15.05 -2.65 -5.21
N ARG A 41 -14.67 -3.05 -6.43
CA ARG A 41 -14.19 -4.40 -6.74
C ARG A 41 -13.02 -4.41 -7.72
N LEU A 42 -11.93 -5.07 -7.38
CA LEU A 42 -10.74 -5.14 -8.24
C LEU A 42 -10.96 -5.92 -9.55
N ASP A 43 -11.86 -6.89 -9.57
CA ASP A 43 -12.17 -7.74 -10.73
C ASP A 43 -13.24 -7.17 -11.66
N ALA A 44 -13.66 -5.92 -11.47
CA ALA A 44 -14.69 -5.30 -12.28
C ALA A 44 -14.28 -5.03 -13.75
N SER A 45 -12.99 -4.93 -14.03
CA SER A 45 -12.48 -4.83 -15.41
C SER A 45 -12.06 -6.21 -15.95
N PRO A 46 -12.35 -6.53 -17.23
CA PRO A 46 -11.88 -7.76 -17.88
C PRO A 46 -10.34 -7.80 -18.05
N LEU A 47 -9.66 -6.68 -17.84
CA LEU A 47 -8.19 -6.61 -17.82
C LEU A 47 -7.60 -7.06 -16.50
N TYR A 48 -8.40 -7.19 -15.43
CA TYR A 48 -7.93 -7.73 -14.17
C TYR A 48 -7.44 -9.17 -14.35
N ARG A 49 -6.36 -9.54 -13.64
CA ARG A 49 -5.73 -10.86 -13.74
C ARG A 49 -5.63 -11.47 -12.36
N THR A 50 -6.13 -12.69 -12.20
CA THR A 50 -6.16 -13.45 -10.94
C THR A 50 -4.89 -14.30 -10.73
N ARG A 51 -3.72 -13.71 -11.01
CA ARG A 51 -2.43 -14.32 -10.66
C ARG A 51 -2.01 -13.89 -9.25
N MET A 52 -1.02 -14.57 -8.67
CA MET A 52 -0.38 -14.11 -7.43
C MET A 52 -0.06 -12.61 -7.50
N THR A 53 -0.58 -11.86 -6.53
CA THR A 53 -0.40 -10.40 -6.47
C THR A 53 0.31 -9.98 -5.19
N TRP A 54 0.93 -8.79 -5.23
CA TRP A 54 1.72 -8.24 -4.15
C TRP A 54 1.10 -6.95 -3.64
N ILE A 55 0.74 -6.93 -2.36
CA ILE A 55 0.25 -5.72 -1.68
C ILE A 55 1.40 -5.05 -0.91
N LYS A 56 1.27 -3.73 -0.69
CA LYS A 56 2.25 -2.94 0.05
C LYS A 56 1.54 -2.10 1.11
N PRO A 57 1.82 -2.30 2.41
CA PRO A 57 1.24 -1.43 3.45
C PRO A 57 1.87 -0.03 3.50
N SER A 58 3.06 0.15 2.93
CA SER A 58 3.75 1.45 2.90
C SER A 58 3.48 2.24 1.61
N TRP A 59 3.03 3.48 1.79
CA TRP A 59 2.81 4.51 0.78
C TRP A 59 4.10 4.87 0.06
N CYS A 60 5.14 5.27 0.80
CA CYS A 60 6.43 5.66 0.22
C CYS A 60 7.04 4.52 -0.60
N TRP A 61 6.93 3.28 -0.11
CA TRP A 61 7.41 2.12 -0.86
C TRP A 61 6.61 1.86 -2.13
N MET A 62 5.28 2.00 -2.05
CA MET A 62 4.43 1.91 -3.24
C MET A 62 4.84 2.92 -4.31
N LEU A 63 5.03 4.19 -3.92
CA LEU A 63 5.39 5.26 -4.84
C LEU A 63 6.76 5.08 -5.47
N TYR A 64 7.76 4.67 -4.69
CA TYR A 64 9.07 4.32 -5.22
C TYR A 64 8.96 3.22 -6.29
N ARG A 65 8.10 2.22 -6.08
CA ARG A 65 7.94 1.07 -6.99
C ARG A 65 7.13 1.37 -8.25
N SER A 66 6.11 2.22 -8.17
CA SER A 66 5.29 2.66 -9.32
C SER A 66 5.81 3.94 -9.99
N GLY A 67 6.92 4.51 -9.51
CA GLY A 67 7.42 5.79 -10.01
C GLY A 67 6.38 6.89 -9.87
N TYR A 68 5.69 6.96 -8.73
CA TYR A 68 4.63 7.95 -8.47
C TYR A 68 3.50 7.92 -9.52
N SER A 69 3.14 6.73 -10.00
CA SER A 69 2.15 6.51 -11.06
C SER A 69 2.57 7.03 -12.45
N TYR A 70 3.87 7.21 -12.69
CA TYR A 70 4.45 7.58 -13.99
C TYR A 70 5.25 6.46 -14.66
N LYS A 71 5.40 5.30 -14.02
CA LYS A 71 6.33 4.25 -14.50
C LYS A 71 5.96 3.66 -15.87
N ASP A 72 4.72 3.22 -16.04
CA ASP A 72 4.21 2.67 -17.30
C ASP A 72 2.67 2.66 -17.31
N ALA A 73 2.07 2.44 -18.49
CA ALA A 73 0.62 2.47 -18.68
C ALA A 73 -0.14 1.39 -17.89
N ASN A 74 0.52 0.28 -17.50
CA ASN A 74 -0.07 -0.76 -16.65
C ASN A 74 -0.01 -0.43 -15.16
N GLN A 75 0.70 0.64 -14.77
CA GLN A 75 0.87 1.13 -13.40
C GLN A 75 0.61 2.64 -13.32
N SER A 76 -0.31 3.14 -14.14
CA SER A 76 -0.64 4.56 -14.27
C SER A 76 -1.48 5.11 -13.11
N ASN A 77 -2.08 4.22 -12.31
CA ASN A 77 -2.92 4.57 -11.17
C ASN A 77 -2.50 3.79 -9.93
N THR A 78 -2.49 4.45 -8.78
CA THR A 78 -2.24 3.83 -7.48
C THR A 78 -3.54 3.84 -6.67
N LEU A 79 -3.97 2.65 -6.26
CA LEU A 79 -5.16 2.48 -5.42
C LEU A 79 -4.74 2.27 -3.96
N ALA A 80 -5.41 2.97 -3.05
CA ALA A 80 -5.45 2.66 -1.64
C ALA A 80 -6.61 1.69 -1.40
N ILE A 81 -6.29 0.48 -0.96
CA ILE A 81 -7.24 -0.60 -0.75
C ILE A 81 -7.34 -0.83 0.75
N LYS A 82 -8.51 -0.57 1.32
CA LYS A 82 -8.80 -0.87 2.72
C LYS A 82 -9.16 -2.34 2.86
N VAL A 83 -8.46 -3.01 3.76
CA VAL A 83 -8.57 -4.45 4.02
C VAL A 83 -8.99 -4.65 5.46
N SER A 84 -9.94 -5.56 5.72
CA SER A 84 -10.29 -5.94 7.08
C SER A 84 -9.07 -6.46 7.85
N HIS A 85 -9.05 -6.21 9.17
CA HIS A 85 -7.98 -6.72 10.03
C HIS A 85 -7.85 -8.24 9.98
N GLU A 86 -8.99 -8.94 9.91
CA GLU A 86 -9.04 -10.40 9.77
C GLU A 86 -8.31 -10.85 8.51
N GLY A 87 -8.67 -10.26 7.36
CA GLY A 87 -8.07 -10.62 6.08
C GLY A 87 -6.59 -10.34 6.04
N PHE A 88 -6.16 -9.19 6.56
CA PHE A 88 -4.73 -8.85 6.63
C PHE A 88 -3.96 -9.79 7.57
N LYS A 89 -4.48 -10.11 8.76
CA LYS A 89 -3.86 -11.07 9.68
C LYS A 89 -3.74 -12.47 9.06
N HIS A 90 -4.75 -12.91 8.31
CA HIS A 90 -4.68 -14.17 7.57
C HIS A 90 -3.57 -14.15 6.50
N LEU A 91 -3.43 -13.04 5.75
CA LEU A 91 -2.34 -12.90 4.79
C LEU A 91 -0.97 -12.91 5.47
N LEU A 92 -0.85 -12.35 6.67
CA LEU A 92 0.38 -12.41 7.47
C LEU A 92 0.69 -13.84 7.91
N SER A 93 -0.29 -14.60 8.39
CA SER A 93 -0.07 -15.95 8.91
C SER A 93 0.39 -16.94 7.83
N ILE A 94 0.01 -16.70 6.56
CA ILE A 94 0.43 -17.53 5.42
C ILE A 94 1.67 -16.99 4.70
N SER A 95 2.09 -15.75 4.99
CA SER A 95 3.25 -15.14 4.35
C SER A 95 4.53 -15.66 4.97
N LYS A 96 5.37 -16.31 4.16
CA LYS A 96 6.73 -16.67 4.59
C LYS A 96 7.61 -15.43 4.51
N LEU A 97 8.34 -15.12 5.58
CA LEU A 97 9.42 -14.14 5.54
C LEU A 97 10.48 -14.64 4.56
N ASP A 98 10.62 -13.98 3.40
CA ASP A 98 11.75 -14.25 2.52
C ASP A 98 13.03 -13.89 3.27
N GLY A 99 13.91 -14.88 3.48
CA GLY A 99 15.21 -14.75 4.17
C GLY A 99 16.25 -13.92 3.42
N GLY A 100 15.83 -13.03 2.53
CA GLY A 100 16.71 -12.08 1.85
C GLY A 100 17.19 -10.99 2.81
N ARG A 101 18.38 -10.44 2.55
CA ARG A 101 18.91 -9.29 3.29
C ARG A 101 17.89 -8.15 3.23
N ALA A 102 17.16 -7.95 4.31
CA ALA A 102 16.22 -6.85 4.47
C ALA A 102 16.99 -5.54 4.31
N ASN A 103 16.77 -4.83 3.20
CA ASN A 103 17.08 -3.41 3.15
C ASN A 103 16.13 -2.71 4.14
N PRO A 104 16.52 -1.61 4.82
CA PRO A 104 15.62 -0.91 5.74
C PRO A 104 14.31 -0.40 5.09
N LEU A 105 14.25 -0.40 3.75
CA LEU A 105 13.07 -0.08 2.93
C LEU A 105 12.29 -1.33 2.47
N ASP A 106 12.79 -2.55 2.71
CA ASP A 106 12.15 -3.84 2.36
C ASP A 106 11.09 -4.26 3.38
N MET A 107 10.16 -3.34 3.66
CA MET A 107 8.96 -3.68 4.42
C MET A 107 8.02 -4.51 3.54
N VAL A 108 8.09 -5.82 3.76
CA VAL A 108 7.09 -6.88 3.53
C VAL A 108 6.11 -6.61 2.36
N ARG A 109 6.48 -7.11 1.17
CA ARG A 109 5.48 -7.41 0.13
C ARG A 109 4.74 -8.67 0.56
N LEU A 110 3.44 -8.57 0.84
CA LEU A 110 2.62 -9.74 1.14
C LEU A 110 2.07 -10.30 -0.18
N GLY A 111 2.36 -11.58 -0.42
CA GLY A 111 1.85 -12.29 -1.58
C GLY A 111 0.44 -12.81 -1.30
N ILE A 112 -0.50 -12.52 -2.18
CA ILE A 112 -1.83 -13.13 -2.17
C ILE A 112 -1.80 -14.30 -3.15
N PRO A 113 -1.85 -15.56 -2.67
CA PRO A 113 -1.87 -16.73 -3.55
C PRO A 113 -3.14 -16.76 -4.40
N SER A 114 -3.07 -17.33 -5.61
CA SER A 114 -4.19 -17.33 -6.56
C SER A 114 -5.47 -17.96 -6.02
N ASN A 115 -5.38 -18.96 -5.13
CA ASN A 115 -6.53 -19.61 -4.50
C ASN A 115 -7.25 -18.72 -3.46
N LEU A 116 -6.62 -17.64 -2.98
CA LEU A 116 -7.23 -16.69 -2.05
C LEU A 116 -7.74 -15.42 -2.73
N ILE A 117 -7.56 -15.26 -4.05
CA ILE A 117 -7.96 -14.02 -4.73
C ILE A 117 -9.47 -13.75 -4.65
N ARG A 118 -10.31 -14.78 -4.73
CA ARG A 118 -11.77 -14.60 -4.57
C ARG A 118 -12.11 -14.07 -3.19
N ARG A 119 -11.62 -14.73 -2.13
CA ARG A 119 -11.80 -14.28 -0.75
C ARG A 119 -11.23 -12.88 -0.51
N TRP A 120 -10.06 -12.57 -1.07
CA TRP A 120 -9.48 -11.24 -1.03
C TRP A 120 -10.44 -10.18 -1.59
N ILE A 121 -11.04 -10.42 -2.76
CA ILE A 121 -11.94 -9.46 -3.42
C ILE A 121 -13.32 -9.41 -2.76
N ASP A 122 -13.87 -10.57 -2.41
CA ASP A 122 -15.28 -10.71 -2.00
C ASP A 122 -15.49 -10.46 -0.50
N GLU A 123 -14.49 -10.77 0.33
CA GLU A 123 -14.65 -10.80 1.79
C GLU A 123 -13.73 -9.80 2.53
N TRP A 124 -12.51 -9.56 2.02
CA TRP A 124 -11.50 -8.82 2.78
C TRP A 124 -11.33 -7.36 2.37
N ILE A 125 -11.60 -7.00 1.11
CA ILE A 125 -11.61 -5.60 0.69
C ILE A 125 -12.87 -4.93 1.21
N VAL A 126 -12.70 -3.85 1.97
CA VAL A 126 -13.79 -3.05 2.53
C VAL A 126 -13.83 -1.62 1.98
N GLY A 127 -12.87 -1.25 1.12
CA GLY A 127 -12.87 0.04 0.43
C GLY A 127 -11.74 0.18 -0.57
N ILE A 128 -11.97 0.96 -1.63
CA ILE A 128 -11.01 1.27 -2.69
C ILE A 128 -11.08 2.76 -3.02
N GLU A 129 -9.96 3.46 -2.87
CA GLU A 129 -9.77 4.88 -3.22
C GLU A 129 -8.66 5.01 -4.28
N ASP A 130 -8.89 5.83 -5.31
CA ASP A 130 -7.81 6.24 -6.22
C ASP A 130 -7.02 7.39 -5.60
N VAL A 131 -5.75 7.11 -5.27
CA VAL A 131 -4.82 8.08 -4.67
C VAL A 131 -3.76 8.54 -5.66
N THR A 132 -4.02 8.39 -6.96
CA THR A 132 -3.07 8.73 -8.04
C THR A 132 -2.72 10.21 -8.05
N GLU A 133 -3.68 11.10 -7.87
CA GLU A 133 -3.37 12.53 -7.85
C GLU A 133 -2.56 12.91 -6.61
N ARG A 134 -2.79 12.27 -5.45
CA ARG A 134 -1.92 12.43 -4.27
C ARG A 134 -0.49 11.97 -4.55
N ALA A 135 -0.32 10.83 -5.25
CA ALA A 135 0.99 10.34 -5.67
C ALA A 135 1.72 11.33 -6.58
N ARG A 136 1.04 11.84 -7.59
CA ARG A 136 1.60 12.78 -8.57
C ARG A 136 1.91 14.12 -7.94
N GLU A 137 1.06 14.60 -7.05
CA GLU A 137 1.29 15.84 -6.33
C GLU A 137 2.50 15.75 -5.41
N LEU A 138 2.66 14.64 -4.69
CA LEU A 138 3.88 14.42 -3.91
C LEU A 138 5.12 14.47 -4.82
N ARG A 139 5.04 13.92 -6.03
CA ARG A 139 6.16 13.98 -6.98
C ARG A 139 6.46 15.41 -7.40
N ARG A 140 5.46 16.22 -7.74
CA ARG A 140 5.62 17.64 -8.11
C ARG A 140 6.29 18.42 -6.98
N VAL A 141 5.76 18.29 -5.76
CA VAL A 141 6.33 18.96 -4.58
C VAL A 141 7.80 18.58 -4.35
N LEU A 142 8.15 17.30 -4.50
CA LEU A 142 9.54 16.86 -4.34
C LEU A 142 10.48 17.32 -5.47
N ASP A 143 9.95 17.59 -6.67
CA ASP A 143 10.74 18.11 -7.79
C ASP A 143 10.89 19.65 -7.72
N GLU A 144 9.89 20.36 -7.16
CA GLU A 144 9.84 21.82 -7.09
C GLU A 144 10.46 22.41 -5.81
N GLU A 145 10.30 21.72 -4.66
CA GLU A 145 10.79 22.20 -3.37
C GLU A 145 12.11 21.51 -2.99
N GLU A 146 13.21 22.27 -3.03
CA GLU A 146 14.57 21.77 -2.76
C GLU A 146 14.72 21.15 -1.36
N ARG A 147 13.97 21.65 -0.37
CA ARG A 147 13.93 21.10 0.98
C ARG A 147 12.52 21.22 1.57
N ILE A 148 11.86 20.06 1.72
CA ILE A 148 10.59 19.94 2.44
C ILE A 148 10.72 18.88 3.54
N GLU A 149 10.31 19.23 4.75
CA GLU A 149 10.32 18.30 5.89
C GLU A 149 9.10 17.37 5.84
N ARG A 150 9.24 16.16 6.41
CA ARG A 150 8.19 15.14 6.38
C ARG A 150 6.91 15.64 7.05
N GLU A 151 7.02 16.38 8.13
CA GLU A 151 5.89 16.94 8.88
C GLU A 151 5.04 17.85 7.99
N GLU A 152 5.67 18.60 7.08
CA GLU A 152 4.94 19.44 6.13
C GLU A 152 4.22 18.61 5.07
N LEU A 153 4.86 17.56 4.55
CA LEU A 153 4.21 16.62 3.64
C LEU A 153 3.01 15.92 4.28
N VAL A 154 3.09 15.63 5.58
CA VAL A 154 1.97 15.09 6.37
C VAL A 154 0.87 16.14 6.56
N ARG A 155 1.22 17.39 6.92
CA ARG A 155 0.25 18.48 7.06
C ARG A 155 -0.52 18.74 5.76
N ARG A 156 0.15 18.62 4.61
CA ARG A 156 -0.46 18.75 3.28
C ARG A 156 -1.23 17.50 2.82
N GLY A 157 -1.22 16.41 3.60
CA GLY A 157 -1.88 15.15 3.26
C GLY A 157 -1.23 14.38 2.10
N LEU A 158 0.00 14.72 1.73
CA LEU A 158 0.76 14.07 0.64
C LEU A 158 1.49 12.80 1.12
N VAL A 159 1.88 12.79 2.39
CA VAL A 159 2.40 11.62 3.10
C VAL A 159 1.44 11.28 4.22
N LEU A 160 1.03 10.02 4.33
CA LEU A 160 0.18 9.58 5.42
C LEU A 160 1.01 9.15 6.62
N GLU A 161 0.44 9.29 7.81
CA GLU A 161 1.10 8.87 9.04
C GLU A 161 0.99 7.35 9.24
N GLU A 162 2.03 6.64 8.81
CA GLU A 162 2.15 5.20 9.00
C GLU A 162 2.61 4.87 10.42
N ARG A 163 1.75 4.16 11.15
CA ARG A 163 1.97 3.71 12.53
C ARG A 163 2.30 2.23 12.56
N VAL A 164 2.95 1.77 13.61
CA VAL A 164 3.20 0.33 13.84
C VAL A 164 1.88 -0.42 13.83
N TYR A 165 1.77 -1.44 12.99
CA TYR A 165 0.63 -2.36 12.99
C TYR A 165 0.96 -3.53 13.90
N GLU A 166 0.38 -3.53 15.10
CA GLU A 166 0.59 -4.58 16.09
C GLU A 166 -0.13 -5.87 15.68
N VAL A 167 0.63 -6.96 15.58
CA VAL A 167 0.11 -8.30 15.38
C VAL A 167 0.28 -9.01 16.71
N SER A 168 -0.82 -9.31 17.40
CA SER A 168 -0.75 -10.16 18.59
C SER A 168 -0.18 -11.52 18.19
N GLU A 169 0.84 -11.98 18.93
CA GLU A 169 1.28 -13.38 18.88
C GLU A 169 0.28 -14.21 19.69
N ASP A 170 -0.88 -14.51 19.12
CA ASP A 170 -1.80 -15.52 19.65
C ASP A 170 -1.50 -16.90 19.04
#